data_AF-A0A7J4NRZ3-F1
#
_entry.id   AF-A0A7J4NRZ3-F1
#
_cell.length_a   1.000
_cell.length_b   1.000
_cell.length_c   1.000
_cell.angle_alpha   90.00
_cell.angle_beta   90.00
_cell.angle_gamma   90.00
#
_symmetry.space_group_name_H-M   'P 1'
#
loop_
_entity.id
_entity.type
_entity.pdbx_description
1 polymer ?
#
loop_
_entity_poly.entity_id
_entity_poly.type
_entity_poly.pdbx_seq_one_letter_code
_entity_poly.pdbx_strand_id
1 'polypeptide(L)'
;MGTDVRIDTLDRLGNRYRSHRIGLIRTPSQFLANSSLIARCRRVVTSFMPFLRLRSDVTNVVYTTWLLETESVKELVPNGLSLWERNGLTPFTILTYRHGNFGPSFLGPLRRIFRSPLQSNWRLYLESPPEGAPQDASTVLFLKNSMSSHLYMLGTRLLSDVLATHLPARFSHEIEGGRFFTIIESGSGNSPNFNSVTQSIREKELDIGFSDMFESWGSAVEFLAMQDAAVSYTDQPSVLAFSEIELPIDLSNVSPLELVEEESSCPFLERFTRHGGTLSFVIRELDFNATSECLLKPKDA
;
A
#
# COMPACT_ATOMS: atom_id res chain seq x y z
N MET A 1 -34.78 -14.08 6.09
CA MET A 1 -33.46 -14.07 5.44
C MET A 1 -32.56 -13.21 6.30
N GLY A 2 -31.73 -13.83 7.15
CA GLY A 2 -30.72 -13.08 7.88
C GLY A 2 -29.67 -12.64 6.88
N THR A 3 -29.61 -11.36 6.57
CA THR A 3 -28.43 -10.78 5.90
C THR A 3 -27.27 -10.97 6.84
N ASP A 4 -26.38 -11.90 6.51
CA ASP A 4 -25.12 -12.08 7.20
C ASP A 4 -24.35 -10.76 7.03
N VAL A 5 -24.36 -9.91 8.05
CA VAL A 5 -23.74 -8.58 7.99
C VAL A 5 -22.24 -8.83 7.99
N ARG A 6 -21.65 -8.83 6.80
CA ARG A 6 -20.21 -8.95 6.57
C ARG A 6 -19.49 -7.85 7.35
N ILE A 7 -18.78 -8.23 8.43
CA ILE A 7 -18.04 -7.29 9.28
C ILE A 7 -16.67 -6.99 8.66
N ASP A 8 -16.47 -5.74 8.27
CA ASP A 8 -15.21 -5.28 7.68
C ASP A 8 -14.29 -4.69 8.75
N THR A 9 -13.19 -5.40 9.03
CA THR A 9 -12.13 -4.99 9.96
C THR A 9 -10.76 -5.45 9.47
N LEU A 10 -9.70 -4.97 10.12
CA LEU A 10 -8.31 -5.42 9.89
C LEU A 10 -8.14 -6.95 9.93
N ASP A 11 -8.98 -7.67 10.66
CA ASP A 11 -8.87 -9.12 10.86
C ASP A 11 -9.14 -9.88 9.58
N ARG A 12 -10.01 -9.34 8.74
CA ARG A 12 -10.42 -9.91 7.46
C ARG A 12 -9.22 -10.18 6.54
N LEU A 13 -8.32 -9.20 6.45
CA LEU A 13 -7.11 -9.31 5.63
C LEU A 13 -5.97 -9.99 6.39
N GLY A 14 -6.15 -10.40 7.65
CA GLY A 14 -5.07 -10.87 8.50
C GLY A 14 -4.05 -9.77 8.83
N ASN A 15 -4.52 -8.52 9.01
CA ASN A 15 -3.68 -7.34 9.24
C ASN A 15 -3.35 -7.07 10.72
N ARG A 16 -3.83 -7.89 11.67
CA ARG A 16 -3.30 -7.89 13.04
C ARG A 16 -1.83 -8.25 13.02
N TYR A 17 -1.00 -7.43 13.65
CA TYR A 17 0.44 -7.62 13.64
C TYR A 17 0.86 -8.91 14.37
N ARG A 18 1.61 -9.76 13.67
CA ARG A 18 2.36 -10.87 14.26
C ARG A 18 3.85 -10.67 14.01
N SER A 19 4.59 -10.51 15.09
CA SER A 19 6.03 -10.34 15.07
C SER A 19 6.73 -11.65 14.73
N HIS A 20 7.70 -11.60 13.82
CA HIS A 20 8.65 -12.69 13.57
C HIS A 20 9.75 -12.79 14.64
N ARG A 21 10.00 -11.70 15.39
CA ARG A 21 11.05 -11.63 16.42
C ARG A 21 10.72 -12.54 17.60
N ILE A 22 11.76 -13.11 18.19
CA ILE A 22 11.69 -13.95 19.39
C ILE A 22 12.18 -13.14 20.61
N GLY A 23 11.75 -13.51 21.81
CA GLY A 23 12.24 -12.93 23.07
C GLY A 23 11.40 -11.76 23.60
N LEU A 24 12.00 -10.96 24.48
CA LEU A 24 11.30 -9.98 25.33
C LEU A 24 10.61 -8.84 24.57
N ILE A 25 11.04 -8.54 23.34
CA ILE A 25 10.46 -7.46 22.52
C ILE A 25 9.18 -7.89 21.81
N ARG A 26 9.00 -9.21 21.59
CA ARG A 26 7.89 -9.76 20.79
C ARG A 26 6.53 -9.36 21.36
N THR A 27 6.26 -9.76 22.60
CA THR A 27 4.95 -9.61 23.23
C THR A 27 4.55 -8.15 23.41
N PRO A 28 5.42 -7.25 23.93
CA PRO A 28 5.10 -5.83 24.03
C PRO A 28 4.80 -5.20 22.67
N SER A 29 5.62 -5.48 21.65
CA SER A 29 5.42 -4.89 20.32
C SER A 29 4.11 -5.35 19.70
N GLN A 30 3.77 -6.64 19.81
CA GLN A 30 2.48 -7.16 19.34
C GLN A 30 1.29 -6.60 20.11
N PHE A 31 1.42 -6.45 21.43
CA PHE A 31 0.37 -5.87 22.26
C PHE A 31 0.10 -4.42 21.87
N LEU A 32 1.16 -3.60 21.82
CA LEU A 32 1.06 -2.18 21.47
C LEU A 32 0.49 -1.98 20.06
N ALA A 33 1.03 -2.69 19.09
CA ALA A 33 0.63 -2.62 17.68
C ALA A 33 -0.83 -3.03 17.40
N ASN A 34 -1.44 -3.83 18.28
CA ASN A 34 -2.81 -4.34 18.10
C ASN A 34 -3.79 -3.81 19.16
N SER A 35 -3.38 -2.85 19.99
CA SER A 35 -4.19 -2.36 21.10
C SER A 35 -5.26 -1.39 20.61
N SER A 36 -6.53 -1.81 20.70
CA SER A 36 -7.68 -0.94 20.42
C SER A 36 -7.79 0.21 21.40
N LEU A 37 -7.33 0.04 22.66
CA LEU A 37 -7.29 1.12 23.64
C LEU A 37 -6.34 2.24 23.18
N ILE A 38 -5.15 1.88 22.70
CA ILE A 38 -4.20 2.87 22.18
C ILE A 38 -4.75 3.55 20.94
N ALA A 39 -5.35 2.79 20.02
CA ALA A 39 -6.00 3.37 18.83
C ALA A 39 -7.10 4.36 19.21
N ARG A 40 -7.96 4.04 20.20
CA ARG A 40 -8.98 4.94 20.72
C ARG A 40 -8.37 6.20 21.34
N CYS A 41 -7.36 6.06 22.19
CA CYS A 41 -6.66 7.20 22.79
C CYS A 41 -6.02 8.10 21.73
N ARG A 42 -5.34 7.53 20.72
CA ARG A 42 -4.81 8.27 19.58
C ARG A 42 -5.92 9.09 18.93
N ARG A 43 -7.04 8.47 18.54
CA ARG A 43 -8.14 9.14 17.82
C ARG A 43 -8.76 10.29 18.60
N VAL A 44 -8.81 10.17 19.93
CA VAL A 44 -9.22 11.28 20.80
C VAL A 44 -8.18 12.40 20.73
N VAL A 45 -6.89 12.08 20.79
CA VAL A 45 -5.82 13.10 20.70
C VAL A 45 -5.78 13.78 19.33
N THR A 46 -5.88 13.01 18.25
CA THR A 46 -5.80 13.53 16.89
C THR A 46 -7.06 14.24 16.43
N SER A 47 -8.19 14.13 17.15
CA SER A 47 -9.40 14.89 16.82
C SER A 47 -9.28 16.39 17.15
N PHE A 48 -8.36 16.77 18.03
CA PHE A 48 -8.11 18.17 18.41
C PHE A 48 -6.72 18.69 18.02
N MET A 49 -5.81 17.80 17.60
CA MET A 49 -4.47 18.18 17.14
C MET A 49 -4.44 18.28 15.61
N PRO A 50 -3.70 19.25 15.03
CA PRO A 50 -3.50 19.28 13.59
C PRO A 50 -2.75 18.04 13.12
N PHE A 51 -3.07 17.56 11.91
CA PHE A 51 -2.40 16.41 11.33
C PHE A 51 -0.91 16.66 11.15
N LEU A 52 -0.10 15.70 11.58
CA LEU A 52 1.35 15.77 11.45
C LEU A 52 1.77 15.38 10.04
N ARG A 53 1.88 16.37 9.15
CA ARG A 53 2.33 16.14 7.77
C ARG A 53 3.70 15.47 7.73
N LEU A 54 3.78 14.31 7.07
CA LEU A 54 5.01 13.57 6.87
C LEU A 54 5.51 13.79 5.44
N ARG A 55 6.83 13.95 5.29
CA ARG A 55 7.50 14.06 4.00
C ARG A 55 8.57 12.98 3.87
N SER A 56 8.69 12.41 2.68
CA SER A 56 9.78 11.52 2.30
C SER A 56 10.30 11.87 0.91
N ASP A 57 11.61 11.78 0.77
CA ASP A 57 12.32 11.93 -0.49
C ASP A 57 12.55 10.49 -1.00
N VAL A 58 11.60 9.95 -1.73
CA VAL A 58 11.55 8.53 -2.12
C VAL A 58 12.40 8.29 -3.35
N THR A 59 13.12 7.16 -3.38
CA THR A 59 13.91 6.76 -4.53
C THR A 59 13.57 5.34 -4.98
N ASN A 60 13.61 5.13 -6.30
CA ASN A 60 13.45 3.84 -6.97
C ASN A 60 12.17 3.12 -6.56
N VAL A 61 11.02 3.76 -6.84
CA VAL A 61 9.71 3.15 -6.62
C VAL A 61 9.43 2.19 -7.75
N VAL A 62 9.55 0.89 -7.48
CA VAL A 62 9.19 -0.15 -8.44
C VAL A 62 7.72 -0.49 -8.24
N TYR A 63 6.94 -0.29 -9.30
CA TYR A 63 5.57 -0.76 -9.42
C TYR A 63 5.58 -2.07 -10.18
N THR A 64 4.83 -3.06 -9.69
CA THR A 64 4.49 -4.28 -10.40
C THR A 64 2.99 -4.46 -10.28
N THR A 65 2.31 -4.45 -11.42
CA THR A 65 0.85 -4.51 -11.49
C THR A 65 0.41 -5.74 -12.28
N TRP A 66 -0.57 -6.45 -11.73
CA TRP A 66 -1.26 -7.56 -12.36
C TRP A 66 -2.72 -7.19 -12.59
N LEU A 67 -3.34 -7.76 -13.62
CA LEU A 67 -4.78 -7.72 -13.80
C LEU A 67 -5.39 -8.96 -13.16
N LEU A 68 -6.35 -8.74 -12.27
CA LEU A 68 -7.07 -9.80 -11.57
C LEU A 68 -8.54 -9.77 -11.97
N GLU A 69 -9.17 -10.94 -12.04
CA GLU A 69 -10.62 -11.05 -12.16
C GLU A 69 -11.27 -10.39 -10.93
N THR A 70 -12.13 -9.39 -11.14
CA THR A 70 -12.70 -8.58 -10.05
C THR A 70 -13.43 -9.44 -9.02
N GLU A 71 -14.21 -10.42 -9.49
CA GLU A 71 -14.96 -11.31 -8.60
C GLU A 71 -14.04 -12.12 -7.68
N SER A 72 -12.82 -12.48 -8.12
CA SER A 72 -11.85 -13.20 -7.30
C SER A 72 -11.30 -12.38 -6.12
N VAL A 73 -11.31 -11.04 -6.22
CA VAL A 73 -10.79 -10.12 -5.19
C VAL A 73 -11.88 -9.34 -4.44
N LYS A 74 -13.15 -9.50 -4.81
CA LYS A 74 -14.30 -8.81 -4.21
C LYS A 74 -14.44 -9.04 -2.70
N GLU A 75 -13.97 -10.18 -2.21
CA GLU A 75 -13.92 -10.47 -0.79
C GLU A 75 -12.89 -9.62 -0.03
N LEU A 76 -12.00 -8.89 -0.70
CA LEU A 76 -11.03 -7.98 -0.09
C LEU A 76 -11.53 -6.53 0.01
N VAL A 77 -12.68 -6.24 -0.60
CA VAL A 77 -13.21 -4.88 -0.74
C VAL A 77 -14.22 -4.60 0.37
N PRO A 78 -14.11 -3.51 1.13
CA PRO A 78 -15.12 -3.15 2.11
C PRO A 78 -16.51 -3.00 1.48
N ASN A 79 -17.55 -3.32 2.23
CA ASN A 79 -18.93 -3.08 1.83
C ASN A 79 -19.15 -1.61 1.51
N GLY A 80 -19.91 -1.34 0.44
CA GLY A 80 -20.21 0.03 0.00
C GLY A 80 -19.11 0.65 -0.87
N LEU A 81 -17.97 -0.01 -1.08
CA LEU A 81 -16.96 0.42 -2.04
C LEU A 81 -17.05 -0.42 -3.32
N SER A 82 -16.71 0.21 -4.43
CA SER A 82 -16.62 -0.42 -5.75
C SER A 82 -15.19 -0.33 -6.26
N LEU A 83 -14.68 -1.44 -6.78
CA LEU A 83 -13.39 -1.45 -7.46
C LEU A 83 -13.50 -0.78 -8.81
N TRP A 84 -12.43 -0.11 -9.21
CA TRP A 84 -12.28 0.29 -10.60
C TRP A 84 -12.15 -0.98 -11.44
N GLU A 85 -13.07 -1.13 -12.40
CA GLU A 85 -13.20 -2.33 -13.21
C GLU A 85 -13.40 -1.98 -14.70
N ARG A 86 -12.74 -2.76 -15.55
CA ARG A 86 -13.01 -2.83 -16.99
C ARG A 86 -13.02 -4.29 -17.42
N ASN A 87 -14.07 -4.70 -18.12
CA ASN A 87 -14.23 -6.06 -18.65
C ASN A 87 -14.09 -7.17 -17.60
N GLY A 88 -14.57 -6.97 -16.37
CA GLY A 88 -14.42 -7.95 -15.29
C GLY A 88 -13.02 -8.04 -14.68
N LEU A 89 -12.12 -7.12 -15.04
CA LEU A 89 -10.74 -7.07 -14.55
C LEU A 89 -10.49 -5.79 -13.74
N THR A 90 -9.63 -5.93 -12.73
CA THR A 90 -9.17 -4.82 -11.88
C THR A 90 -7.65 -4.90 -11.67
N PRO A 91 -6.93 -3.77 -11.64
CA PRO A 91 -5.50 -3.76 -11.39
C PRO A 91 -5.22 -3.98 -9.90
N PHE A 92 -4.26 -4.85 -9.63
CA PHE A 92 -3.65 -5.00 -8.32
C PHE A 92 -2.17 -4.66 -8.42
N THR A 93 -1.73 -3.71 -7.59
CA THR A 93 -0.35 -3.22 -7.62
C THR A 93 0.36 -3.52 -6.31
N ILE A 94 1.59 -4.02 -6.43
CA ILE A 94 2.58 -3.96 -5.37
C ILE A 94 3.60 -2.92 -5.78
N LEU A 95 3.80 -1.92 -4.92
CA LEU A 95 4.92 -0.99 -5.05
C LEU A 95 5.91 -1.20 -3.92
N THR A 96 7.21 -1.16 -4.24
CA THR A 96 8.30 -1.25 -3.27
C THR A 96 9.29 -0.13 -3.49
N TYR A 97 9.71 0.50 -2.41
CA TYR A 97 10.58 1.65 -2.48
C TYR A 97 11.40 1.87 -1.21
N ARG A 98 12.42 2.71 -1.36
CA ARG A 98 13.21 3.22 -0.25
C ARG A 98 12.78 4.64 0.06
N HIS A 99 12.37 4.87 1.31
CA HIS A 99 12.23 6.22 1.82
C HIS A 99 13.60 6.91 1.92
N GLY A 100 13.59 8.24 1.84
CA GLY A 100 14.73 9.09 2.15
C GLY A 100 14.27 10.24 3.04
N ASN A 101 15.04 10.56 4.08
CA ASN A 101 14.73 11.62 5.04
C ASN A 101 13.29 11.56 5.56
N PHE A 102 12.73 10.37 5.78
CA PHE A 102 11.31 10.24 6.12
C PHE A 102 11.03 10.73 7.54
N GLY A 103 10.11 11.68 7.67
CA GLY A 103 9.73 12.22 8.96
C GLY A 103 8.83 13.45 8.87
N PRO A 104 8.55 14.10 10.02
CA PRO A 104 7.72 15.30 10.07
C PRO A 104 8.27 16.42 9.18
N SER A 105 7.40 16.97 8.33
CA SER A 105 7.75 18.01 7.35
C SER A 105 8.38 19.25 7.99
N PHE A 106 7.90 19.67 9.17
CA PHE A 106 8.38 20.86 9.88
C PHE A 106 9.84 20.75 10.38
N LEU A 107 10.42 19.54 10.42
CA LEU A 107 11.83 19.35 10.81
C LEU A 107 12.81 19.68 9.68
N GLY A 108 12.34 19.89 8.45
CA GLY A 108 13.18 20.28 7.33
C GLY A 108 14.37 19.34 7.14
N PRO A 109 15.62 19.84 7.06
CA PRO A 109 16.82 19.01 6.92
C PRO A 109 17.10 18.05 8.09
N LEU A 110 16.58 18.33 9.30
CA LEU A 110 16.79 17.48 10.48
C LEU A 110 16.10 16.11 10.33
N ARG A 111 15.19 15.94 9.36
CA ARG A 111 14.61 14.63 9.03
C ARG A 111 15.67 13.56 8.69
N ARG A 112 16.87 13.97 8.25
CA ARG A 112 18.03 13.08 7.97
C ARG A 112 18.44 12.22 9.17
N ILE A 113 18.13 12.64 10.39
CA ILE A 113 18.43 11.88 11.62
C ILE A 113 17.61 10.59 11.67
N PHE A 114 16.40 10.60 11.10
CA PHE A 114 15.56 9.42 11.02
C PHE A 114 16.04 8.56 9.85
N ARG A 115 16.74 7.47 10.16
CA ARG A 115 17.10 6.44 9.17
C ARG A 115 15.85 6.05 8.40
N SER A 116 15.94 5.94 7.07
CA SER A 116 14.74 5.74 6.26
C SER A 116 14.50 4.25 5.95
N PRO A 117 13.25 3.76 6.13
CA PRO A 117 12.93 2.36 5.92
C PRO A 117 12.74 2.04 4.43
N LEU A 118 12.76 0.75 4.10
CA LEU A 118 12.07 0.26 2.92
C LEU A 118 10.58 0.15 3.25
N GLN A 119 9.72 0.44 2.28
CA GLN A 119 8.29 0.21 2.37
C GLN A 119 7.81 -0.55 1.14
N SER A 120 6.85 -1.45 1.35
CA SER A 120 6.05 -2.05 0.29
C SER A 120 4.57 -1.85 0.58
N ASN A 121 3.81 -1.40 -0.42
CA ASN A 121 2.38 -1.15 -0.36
C ASN A 121 1.67 -1.97 -1.42
N TRP A 122 0.58 -2.63 -1.02
CA TRP A 122 -0.17 -3.59 -1.83
C TRP A 122 -1.60 -3.11 -1.89
N ARG A 123 -2.09 -2.84 -3.10
CA ARG A 123 -3.30 -2.04 -3.27
C ARG A 123 -4.15 -2.45 -4.45
N LEU A 124 -5.44 -2.15 -4.30
CA LEU A 124 -6.43 -2.14 -5.37
C LEU A 124 -6.87 -0.69 -5.63
N TYR A 125 -7.57 -0.44 -6.73
CA TYR A 125 -8.03 0.88 -7.14
C TYR A 125 -9.55 0.95 -7.00
N LEU A 126 -10.06 2.05 -6.46
CA LEU A 126 -11.50 2.26 -6.30
C LEU A 126 -12.07 3.03 -7.50
N GLU A 127 -13.30 2.70 -7.90
CA GLU A 127 -14.01 3.43 -8.95
C GLU A 127 -14.33 4.86 -8.50
N SER A 128 -14.60 5.03 -7.20
CA SER A 128 -14.86 6.33 -6.58
C SER A 128 -14.39 6.35 -5.13
N PRO A 129 -14.09 7.55 -4.59
CA PRO A 129 -13.82 7.73 -3.17
C PRO A 129 -14.97 7.21 -2.30
N PRO A 130 -14.67 6.71 -1.09
CA PRO A 130 -15.70 6.40 -0.12
C PRO A 130 -16.56 7.63 0.21
N GLU A 131 -17.79 7.39 0.62
CA GLU A 131 -18.67 8.45 1.09
C GLU A 131 -18.05 9.21 2.26
N GLY A 132 -18.11 10.54 2.22
CA GLY A 132 -17.50 11.43 3.22
C GLY A 132 -16.05 11.85 2.91
N ALA A 133 -15.42 11.28 1.87
CA ALA A 133 -14.16 11.78 1.33
C ALA A 133 -14.38 12.83 0.22
N PRO A 134 -13.36 13.63 -0.16
CA PRO A 134 -13.36 14.42 -1.40
C PRO A 134 -13.67 13.52 -2.60
N GLN A 135 -14.67 13.87 -3.40
CA GLN A 135 -15.23 13.00 -4.44
C GLN A 135 -14.44 13.02 -5.76
N ASP A 136 -13.51 13.95 -5.90
CA ASP A 136 -12.60 14.11 -7.03
C ASP A 136 -11.26 13.37 -6.85
N ALA A 137 -10.99 12.82 -5.66
CA ALA A 137 -9.72 12.17 -5.35
C ALA A 137 -9.59 10.78 -6.02
N SER A 138 -8.49 10.56 -6.76
CA SER A 138 -8.13 9.20 -7.17
C SER A 138 -7.71 8.38 -5.94
N THR A 139 -8.43 7.27 -5.68
CA THR A 139 -8.33 6.58 -4.38
C THR A 139 -7.95 5.10 -4.53
N VAL A 140 -6.94 4.69 -3.76
CA VAL A 140 -6.54 3.28 -3.63
C VAL A 140 -7.01 2.65 -2.33
N LEU A 141 -7.30 1.36 -2.37
CA LEU A 141 -7.55 0.53 -1.19
C LEU A 141 -6.26 -0.17 -0.76
N PHE A 142 -5.74 0.17 0.41
CA PHE A 142 -4.59 -0.51 0.99
C PHE A 142 -4.98 -1.86 1.59
N LEU A 143 -4.41 -2.92 1.01
CA LEU A 143 -4.59 -4.29 1.47
C LEU A 143 -3.50 -4.71 2.44
N LYS A 144 -2.24 -4.49 2.07
CA LYS A 144 -1.06 -4.82 2.87
C LYS A 144 -0.03 -3.70 2.81
N ASN A 145 0.63 -3.48 3.94
CA ASN A 145 1.78 -2.61 4.05
C ASN A 145 2.89 -3.33 4.81
N SER A 146 4.13 -3.21 4.38
CA SER A 146 5.30 -3.75 5.07
C SER A 146 6.40 -2.71 5.15
N MET A 147 7.13 -2.66 6.28
CA MET A 147 8.30 -1.80 6.43
C MET A 147 9.48 -2.56 7.03
N SER A 148 10.70 -2.23 6.60
CA SER A 148 11.92 -2.90 7.07
C SER A 148 12.39 -2.46 8.46
N SER A 149 11.78 -1.42 9.04
CA SER A 149 12.17 -0.86 10.33
C SER A 149 11.10 -1.06 11.39
N HIS A 150 11.54 -1.60 12.53
CA HIS A 150 10.66 -1.82 13.68
C HIS A 150 10.08 -0.51 14.23
N LEU A 151 10.88 0.56 14.25
CA LEU A 151 10.44 1.89 14.71
C LEU A 151 9.28 2.42 13.87
N TYR A 152 9.40 2.36 12.54
CA TYR A 152 8.36 2.86 11.65
C TYR A 152 7.14 1.95 11.60
N MET A 153 7.31 0.63 11.70
CA MET A 153 6.17 -0.28 11.83
C MET A 153 5.37 0.03 13.10
N LEU A 154 6.03 0.16 14.26
CA LEU A 154 5.33 0.55 15.48
C LEU A 154 4.75 1.95 15.37
N GLY A 155 5.51 2.92 14.87
CA GLY A 155 5.07 4.31 14.70
C GLY A 155 3.81 4.41 13.87
N THR A 156 3.76 3.75 12.71
CA THR A 156 2.56 3.75 11.85
C THR A 156 1.37 3.10 12.54
N ARG A 157 1.52 1.96 13.22
CA ARG A 157 0.40 1.34 13.95
C ARG A 157 -0.10 2.16 15.13
N LEU A 158 0.80 2.88 15.80
CA LEU A 158 0.48 3.71 16.96
C LEU A 158 -0.07 5.07 16.57
N LEU A 159 0.29 5.61 15.40
CA LEU A 159 0.02 7.00 15.00
C LEU A 159 -0.86 7.14 13.75
N SER A 160 -1.16 6.06 13.03
CA SER A 160 -1.99 6.06 11.82
C SER A 160 -3.06 4.96 11.89
N ASP A 161 -4.24 5.30 11.37
CA ASP A 161 -5.37 4.41 11.14
C ASP A 161 -5.36 3.81 9.72
N VAL A 162 -4.70 4.46 8.75
CA VAL A 162 -4.60 3.97 7.36
C VAL A 162 -3.54 2.90 7.17
N LEU A 163 -2.47 2.92 7.98
CA LEU A 163 -1.31 2.03 7.79
C LEU A 163 -1.29 0.85 8.77
N ALA A 164 -1.85 -0.28 8.34
CA ALA A 164 -1.73 -1.56 9.03
C ALA A 164 -0.38 -2.28 8.75
N THR A 165 0.74 -1.64 9.07
CA THR A 165 2.09 -2.04 8.64
C THR A 165 2.58 -3.35 9.26
N HIS A 166 3.12 -4.28 8.48
CA HIS A 166 3.80 -5.47 8.95
C HIS A 166 5.32 -5.26 9.05
N LEU A 167 5.97 -6.07 9.90
CA LEU A 167 7.44 -6.14 9.98
C LEU A 167 7.88 -7.51 9.41
N PRO A 168 8.48 -7.54 8.20
CA PRO A 168 9.10 -8.73 7.65
C PRO A 168 10.33 -9.15 8.47
N ALA A 169 10.67 -10.44 8.43
CA ALA A 169 11.93 -10.96 8.94
C ALA A 169 13.12 -10.54 8.07
N ARG A 170 12.91 -10.50 6.76
CA ARG A 170 13.84 -9.95 5.77
C ARG A 170 13.08 -9.02 4.84
N PHE A 171 13.66 -7.85 4.59
CA PHE A 171 13.19 -6.94 3.56
C PHE A 171 14.38 -6.27 2.88
N SER A 172 14.64 -6.61 1.63
CA SER A 172 15.64 -5.98 0.76
C SER A 172 14.99 -5.47 -0.52
N HIS A 173 15.56 -4.38 -1.04
CA HIS A 173 15.23 -3.78 -2.33
C HIS A 173 16.51 -3.19 -2.88
N GLU A 174 17.06 -3.88 -3.89
CA GLU A 174 18.42 -3.66 -4.41
C GLU A 174 18.39 -3.50 -5.93
N ILE A 175 19.40 -2.82 -6.46
CA ILE A 175 19.53 -2.52 -7.88
C ILE A 175 20.91 -2.99 -8.34
N GLU A 176 20.94 -3.86 -9.34
CA GLU A 176 22.17 -4.39 -9.91
C GLU A 176 22.01 -4.58 -11.42
N GLY A 177 22.90 -3.99 -12.20
CA GLY A 177 22.92 -4.17 -13.67
C GLY A 177 21.62 -3.78 -14.38
N GLY A 178 20.87 -2.81 -13.86
CA GLY A 178 19.57 -2.41 -14.43
C GLY A 178 18.40 -3.34 -14.06
N ARG A 179 18.63 -4.31 -13.17
CA ARG A 179 17.61 -5.14 -12.55
C ARG A 179 17.32 -4.65 -11.13
N PHE A 180 16.09 -4.81 -10.69
CA PHE A 180 15.64 -4.50 -9.34
C PHE A 180 15.21 -5.79 -8.65
N PHE A 181 15.76 -6.03 -7.47
CA PHE A 181 15.53 -7.25 -6.68
C PHE A 181 14.80 -6.87 -5.40
N THR A 182 13.59 -7.37 -5.23
CA THR A 182 12.79 -7.19 -4.03
C THR A 182 12.58 -8.51 -3.33
N ILE A 183 12.93 -8.58 -2.04
CA ILE A 183 12.67 -9.75 -1.20
C ILE A 183 11.97 -9.26 0.07
N ILE A 184 10.80 -9.84 0.34
CA ILE A 184 10.02 -9.68 1.57
C ILE A 184 9.75 -11.09 2.10
N GLU A 185 10.31 -11.42 3.26
CA GLU A 185 10.10 -12.72 3.91
C GLU A 185 9.47 -12.50 5.28
N SER A 186 8.37 -13.19 5.55
CA SER A 186 7.61 -13.10 6.80
C SER A 186 8.36 -13.69 7.99
N GLY A 187 9.22 -14.70 7.74
CA GLY A 187 9.66 -15.62 8.77
C GLY A 187 8.46 -16.23 9.50
N SER A 188 8.51 -16.27 10.83
CA SER A 188 7.39 -16.72 11.70
C SER A 188 6.31 -15.65 11.93
N GLY A 189 6.47 -14.45 11.37
CA GLY A 189 5.50 -13.36 11.42
C GLY A 189 4.40 -13.52 10.37
N ASN A 190 3.66 -12.44 10.12
CA ASN A 190 2.57 -12.44 9.12
C ASN A 190 2.67 -11.29 8.10
N SER A 191 3.86 -10.74 7.86
CA SER A 191 4.08 -9.94 6.65
C SER A 191 3.74 -10.78 5.42
N PRO A 192 3.20 -10.20 4.34
CA PRO A 192 3.15 -10.91 3.07
C PRO A 192 4.56 -11.28 2.60
N ASN A 193 4.68 -12.44 1.94
CA ASN A 193 5.90 -12.86 1.26
C ASN A 193 5.87 -12.34 -0.18
N PHE A 194 7.00 -11.85 -0.66
CA PHE A 194 7.15 -11.38 -2.04
C PHE A 194 8.60 -11.47 -2.47
N ASN A 195 8.84 -12.15 -3.57
CA ASN A 195 10.09 -12.10 -4.30
C ASN A 195 9.79 -11.55 -5.70
N SER A 196 10.51 -10.54 -6.12
CA SER A 196 10.35 -9.99 -7.46
C SER A 196 11.69 -9.57 -8.02
N VAL A 197 11.92 -10.00 -9.24
CA VAL A 197 13.02 -9.52 -10.07
C VAL A 197 12.42 -8.82 -11.26
N THR A 198 12.71 -7.53 -11.40
CA THR A 198 12.30 -6.75 -12.58
C THR A 198 13.52 -6.25 -13.31
N GLN A 199 13.42 -6.10 -14.63
CA GLN A 199 14.53 -5.69 -15.50
C GLN A 199 14.13 -4.47 -16.32
N SER A 200 15.08 -3.55 -16.48
CA SER A 200 14.88 -2.38 -17.34
C SER A 200 14.76 -2.79 -18.81
N ILE A 201 13.68 -2.37 -19.45
CA ILE A 201 13.44 -2.51 -20.89
C ILE A 201 13.39 -1.13 -21.54
N ARG A 202 13.31 -1.07 -22.87
CA ARG A 202 13.20 0.20 -23.60
C ARG A 202 11.78 0.50 -24.03
N GLU A 203 11.05 -0.54 -24.35
CA GLU A 203 9.73 -0.51 -24.95
C GLU A 203 8.69 -0.11 -23.89
N LYS A 204 7.87 0.89 -24.23
CA LYS A 204 6.72 1.34 -23.42
C LYS A 204 5.44 0.81 -24.06
N GLU A 205 5.32 -0.50 -24.07
CA GLU A 205 4.18 -1.20 -24.67
C GLU A 205 3.29 -1.80 -23.59
N LEU A 206 2.00 -1.91 -23.89
CA LEU A 206 1.05 -2.64 -23.06
C LEU A 206 0.86 -4.03 -23.66
N ASP A 207 0.74 -5.04 -22.80
CA ASP A 207 0.27 -6.34 -23.26
C ASP A 207 -1.22 -6.28 -23.65
N ILE A 208 -1.73 -7.39 -24.18
CA ILE A 208 -3.13 -7.49 -24.62
C ILE A 208 -4.12 -7.20 -23.48
N GLY A 209 -3.82 -7.65 -22.25
CA GLY A 209 -4.71 -7.44 -21.11
C GLY A 209 -4.78 -5.97 -20.69
N PHE A 210 -3.64 -5.30 -20.62
CA PHE A 210 -3.60 -3.88 -20.26
C PHE A 210 -4.10 -2.98 -21.39
N SER A 211 -3.87 -3.34 -22.66
CA SER A 211 -4.37 -2.55 -23.79
C SER A 211 -5.90 -2.58 -23.94
N ASP A 212 -6.56 -3.63 -23.43
CA ASP A 212 -8.03 -3.67 -23.31
C ASP A 212 -8.58 -2.71 -22.23
N MET A 213 -7.73 -2.24 -21.31
CA MET A 213 -8.10 -1.40 -20.16
C MET A 213 -7.62 0.05 -20.28
N PHE A 214 -6.51 0.26 -20.99
CA PHE A 214 -5.84 1.56 -21.13
C PHE A 214 -5.46 1.82 -22.58
N GLU A 215 -5.65 3.06 -23.02
CA GLU A 215 -5.37 3.47 -24.40
C GLU A 215 -3.87 3.40 -24.75
N SER A 216 -3.01 3.64 -23.76
CA SER A 216 -1.55 3.66 -23.94
C SER A 216 -0.82 3.31 -22.64
N TRP A 217 0.47 2.97 -22.76
CA TRP A 217 1.35 2.80 -21.60
C TRP A 217 1.38 4.05 -20.72
N GLY A 218 1.37 5.25 -21.33
CA GLY A 218 1.36 6.51 -20.61
C GLY A 218 0.12 6.68 -19.74
N SER A 219 -1.08 6.46 -20.31
CA SER A 219 -2.33 6.53 -19.57
C SER A 219 -2.45 5.47 -18.47
N ALA A 220 -1.88 4.27 -18.70
CA ALA A 220 -1.85 3.23 -17.67
C ALA A 220 -0.95 3.63 -16.49
N VAL A 221 0.24 4.16 -16.77
CA VAL A 221 1.17 4.64 -15.73
C VAL A 221 0.59 5.83 -14.98
N GLU A 222 -0.01 6.79 -15.68
CA GLU A 222 -0.67 7.94 -15.07
C GLU A 222 -1.75 7.49 -14.09
N PHE A 223 -2.67 6.63 -14.54
CA PHE A 223 -3.71 6.04 -13.69
C PHE A 223 -3.10 5.30 -12.49
N LEU A 224 -2.13 4.41 -12.71
CA LEU A 224 -1.59 3.57 -11.63
C LEU A 224 -0.75 4.35 -10.62
N ALA A 225 -0.08 5.43 -11.05
CA ALA A 225 0.90 6.14 -10.24
C ALA A 225 0.31 7.38 -9.54
N MET A 226 -0.50 8.17 -10.24
CA MET A 226 -1.11 9.40 -9.72
C MET A 226 -2.34 9.05 -8.89
N GLN A 227 -2.14 8.97 -7.58
CA GLN A 227 -3.18 8.68 -6.60
C GLN A 227 -3.16 9.75 -5.53
N ASP A 228 -4.33 10.32 -5.23
CA ASP A 228 -4.51 11.46 -4.31
C ASP A 228 -4.92 11.00 -2.91
N ALA A 229 -5.41 9.77 -2.77
CA ALA A 229 -5.87 9.26 -1.51
C ALA A 229 -5.69 7.75 -1.35
N ALA A 230 -5.67 7.33 -0.09
CA ALA A 230 -5.67 5.93 0.30
C ALA A 230 -6.73 5.67 1.37
N VAL A 231 -7.36 4.50 1.25
CA VAL A 231 -8.33 3.99 2.22
C VAL A 231 -7.83 2.68 2.82
N SER A 232 -8.10 2.45 4.10
CA SER A 232 -7.85 1.15 4.72
C SER A 232 -8.92 0.77 5.74
N TYR A 233 -8.90 -0.52 6.07
CA TYR A 233 -9.68 -1.11 7.16
C TYR A 233 -9.18 -0.61 8.52
N THR A 234 -10.09 -0.49 9.49
CA THR A 234 -9.73 -0.18 10.88
C THR A 234 -10.01 -1.36 11.81
N ASP A 235 -9.70 -1.19 13.10
CA ASP A 235 -10.09 -2.12 14.16
C ASP A 235 -11.57 -2.03 14.54
N GLN A 236 -12.31 -1.05 13.99
CA GLN A 236 -13.74 -0.87 14.22
C GLN A 236 -14.55 -1.42 13.03
N PRO A 237 -15.63 -2.19 13.30
CA PRO A 237 -16.53 -2.68 12.26
C PRO A 237 -17.04 -1.55 11.37
N SER A 238 -16.88 -1.71 10.05
CA SER A 238 -17.44 -0.82 9.03
C SER A 238 -16.97 0.64 9.11
N VAL A 239 -15.91 0.93 9.86
CA VAL A 239 -15.25 2.25 9.85
C VAL A 239 -14.00 2.15 9.01
N LEU A 240 -13.88 3.07 8.06
CA LEU A 240 -12.72 3.17 7.18
C LEU A 240 -11.82 4.30 7.63
N ALA A 241 -10.53 4.14 7.42
CA ALA A 241 -9.57 5.22 7.53
C ALA A 241 -9.28 5.75 6.12
N PHE A 242 -9.21 7.06 5.99
CA PHE A 242 -8.92 7.78 4.75
C PHE A 242 -7.74 8.71 4.97
N SER A 243 -6.81 8.77 4.03
CA SER A 243 -5.67 9.67 4.07
C SER A 243 -5.44 10.28 2.70
N GLU A 244 -5.28 11.60 2.66
CA GLU A 244 -4.83 12.31 1.46
C GLU A 244 -3.31 12.22 1.36
N ILE A 245 -2.87 12.00 0.12
CA ILE A 245 -1.46 11.90 -0.26
C ILE A 245 -1.21 12.84 -1.43
N GLU A 246 -0.04 13.45 -1.44
CA GLU A 246 0.40 14.30 -2.54
C GLU A 246 1.67 13.69 -3.14
N LEU A 247 1.56 13.30 -4.41
CA LEU A 247 2.60 12.66 -5.20
C LEU A 247 2.84 13.48 -6.48
N PRO A 248 3.67 14.53 -6.45
CA PRO A 248 4.05 15.27 -7.64
C PRO A 248 4.96 14.41 -8.54
N ILE A 249 4.36 13.48 -9.28
CA ILE A 249 5.07 12.55 -10.16
C ILE A 249 5.30 13.23 -11.51
N ASP A 250 6.57 13.34 -11.88
CA ASP A 250 6.97 13.67 -13.24
C ASP A 250 7.03 12.38 -14.07
N LEU A 251 6.03 12.20 -14.96
CA LEU A 251 5.92 11.02 -15.83
C LEU A 251 7.14 10.83 -16.76
N SER A 252 7.91 11.90 -17.03
CA SER A 252 9.14 11.79 -17.82
C SER A 252 10.24 11.00 -17.10
N ASN A 253 10.18 10.91 -15.77
CA ASN A 253 11.12 10.14 -14.94
C ASN A 253 10.71 8.66 -14.77
N VAL A 254 9.64 8.23 -15.44
CA VAL A 254 9.15 6.86 -15.37
C VAL A 254 9.75 6.01 -16.49
N SER A 255 10.45 4.95 -16.10
CA SER A 255 11.07 3.97 -17.01
C SER A 255 10.30 2.64 -16.97
N PRO A 256 10.07 1.99 -18.12
CA PRO A 256 9.41 0.68 -18.14
C PRO A 256 10.32 -0.40 -17.57
N LEU A 257 9.70 -1.37 -16.92
CA LEU A 257 10.35 -2.59 -16.44
C LEU A 257 9.55 -3.80 -16.93
N GLU A 258 10.21 -4.93 -17.10
CA GLU A 258 9.57 -6.24 -17.22
C GLU A 258 9.75 -7.03 -15.93
N LEU A 259 8.74 -7.82 -15.54
CA LEU A 259 8.86 -8.79 -14.45
C LEU A 259 9.47 -10.08 -15.01
N VAL A 260 10.55 -10.56 -14.39
CA VAL A 260 11.12 -11.89 -14.69
C VAL A 260 10.32 -12.91 -13.87
N GLU A 261 9.26 -13.44 -14.48
CA GLU A 261 8.26 -14.30 -13.82
C GLU A 261 8.89 -15.55 -13.21
N GLU A 262 9.86 -16.18 -13.88
CA GLU A 262 10.52 -17.42 -13.42
C GLU A 262 11.35 -17.23 -12.15
N GLU A 263 11.80 -16.00 -11.89
CA GLU A 263 12.57 -15.62 -10.69
C GLU A 263 11.70 -14.95 -9.62
N SER A 264 10.43 -14.72 -9.91
CA SER A 264 9.50 -13.98 -9.07
C SER A 264 8.47 -14.90 -8.43
N SER A 265 8.02 -14.55 -7.23
CA SER A 265 7.00 -15.31 -6.50
C SER A 265 6.20 -14.39 -5.59
N CYS A 266 4.87 -14.50 -5.68
CA CYS A 266 3.94 -13.81 -4.79
C CYS A 266 2.84 -14.78 -4.33
N PRO A 267 3.04 -15.49 -3.20
CA PRO A 267 2.04 -16.44 -2.67
C PRO A 267 0.67 -15.82 -2.36
N PHE A 268 0.61 -14.50 -2.22
CA PHE A 268 -0.67 -13.79 -2.06
C PHE A 268 -1.51 -13.86 -3.34
N LEU A 269 -0.87 -13.75 -4.52
CA LEU A 269 -1.53 -13.73 -5.82
C LEU A 269 -2.02 -15.10 -6.28
N GLU A 270 -1.45 -16.19 -5.75
CA GLU A 270 -1.80 -17.57 -6.11
C GLU A 270 -3.27 -17.92 -5.85
N ARG A 271 -3.97 -17.15 -5.01
CA ARG A 271 -5.39 -17.35 -4.70
C ARG A 271 -6.35 -16.64 -5.67
N PHE A 272 -5.84 -15.85 -6.61
CA PHE A 272 -6.64 -15.03 -7.52
C PHE A 272 -6.44 -15.44 -8.97
N THR A 273 -7.46 -15.24 -9.79
CA THR A 273 -7.38 -15.44 -11.24
C THR A 273 -6.64 -14.26 -11.86
N ARG A 274 -5.47 -14.50 -12.45
CA ARG A 274 -4.68 -13.50 -13.18
C ARG A 274 -5.06 -13.51 -14.66
N HIS A 275 -5.04 -12.34 -15.31
CA HIS A 275 -5.29 -12.20 -16.74
C HIS A 275 -4.16 -11.42 -17.42
N GLY A 276 -3.69 -11.90 -18.57
CA GLY A 276 -2.58 -11.27 -19.29
C GLY A 276 -1.24 -11.40 -18.56
N GLY A 277 -0.32 -10.48 -18.85
CA GLY A 277 1.00 -10.39 -18.23
C GLY A 277 1.00 -9.38 -17.09
N THR A 278 2.11 -8.64 -16.97
CA THR A 278 2.31 -7.63 -15.93
C THR A 278 2.73 -6.31 -16.52
N LEU A 279 2.31 -5.22 -15.87
CA LEU A 279 2.82 -3.89 -16.14
C LEU A 279 3.71 -3.47 -14.99
N SER A 280 5.02 -3.37 -15.27
CA SER A 280 6.01 -2.91 -14.29
C SER A 280 6.72 -1.66 -14.76
N PHE A 281 7.06 -0.79 -13.82
CA PHE A 281 7.80 0.44 -14.09
C PHE A 281 8.50 0.95 -12.84
N VAL A 282 9.50 1.82 -13.03
CA VAL A 282 10.20 2.49 -11.93
C VAL A 282 10.07 4.00 -12.02
N ILE A 283 9.75 4.62 -10.88
CA ILE A 283 9.87 6.06 -10.64
C ILE A 283 11.17 6.28 -9.87
N ARG A 284 12.16 6.93 -10.49
CA ARG A 284 13.50 7.05 -9.90
C ARG A 284 13.53 7.91 -8.65
N GLU A 285 12.81 9.03 -8.67
CA GLU A 285 12.76 10.00 -7.58
C GLU A 285 11.34 10.53 -7.45
N LEU A 286 10.87 10.67 -6.21
CA LEU A 286 9.52 11.13 -5.91
C LEU A 286 9.49 11.81 -4.55
N ASP A 287 8.94 13.02 -4.48
CA ASP A 287 8.50 13.59 -3.21
C ASP A 287 7.19 12.91 -2.78
N PHE A 288 7.15 12.34 -1.59
CA PHE A 288 5.95 11.76 -0.99
C PHE A 288 5.52 12.61 0.19
N ASN A 289 4.27 13.09 0.18
CA ASN A 289 3.69 13.81 1.32
C ASN A 289 2.39 13.14 1.78
N ALA A 290 2.29 12.82 3.06
CA ALA A 290 1.02 12.51 3.71
C ALA A 290 0.47 13.81 4.31
N THR A 291 -0.72 14.22 3.88
CA THR A 291 -1.24 15.58 4.13
C THR A 291 -2.39 15.62 5.13
N SER A 292 -3.18 14.54 5.20
CA SER A 292 -4.27 14.39 6.15
C SER A 292 -4.54 12.92 6.48
N GLU A 293 -5.27 12.70 7.58
CA GLU A 293 -5.88 11.40 7.89
C GLU A 293 -7.18 11.62 8.68
N CYS A 294 -8.23 10.90 8.32
CA CYS A 294 -9.52 10.94 9.01
C CYS A 294 -10.20 9.57 9.03
N LEU A 295 -11.25 9.45 9.85
CA LEU A 295 -12.10 8.27 9.90
C LEU A 295 -13.42 8.56 9.19
N LEU A 296 -13.82 7.65 8.31
CA LEU A 296 -15.09 7.65 7.63
C LEU A 296 -16.02 6.66 8.32
N LYS A 297 -17.12 7.17 8.87
CA LYS A 297 -18.12 6.38 9.57
C LYS A 297 -19.30 6.10 8.62
N PRO A 298 -19.96 4.94 8.74
CA PRO A 298 -21.24 4.71 8.08
C PRO A 298 -22.26 5.77 8.47
N LYS A 299 -23.13 6.19 7.54
CA LYS A 299 -24.21 7.16 7.81
C LYS A 299 -25.24 6.68 8.85
N ASP A 300 -25.35 5.36 9.06
CA ASP A 300 -26.35 4.75 9.94
C ASP A 300 -25.78 4.25 11.29
N ALA A 301 -24.64 4.80 11.75
CA ALA A 301 -23.98 4.41 13.00
C ALA A 301 -24.45 5.21 14.23
#